data_AF-A0A6N4WZ70-F1
#
_entry.id   AF-A0A6N4WZ70-F1
#
_cell.length_a   1.000
_cell.length_b   1.000
_cell.length_c   1.000
_cell.angle_alpha   90.00
_cell.angle_beta   90.00
_cell.angle_gamma   90.00
#
_symmetry.space_group_name_H-M   'P 1'
#
loop_
_entity.id
_entity.type
_entity.pdbx_description
1 polymer ?
#
loop_
_entity_poly.entity_id
_entity_poly.type
_entity_poly.pdbx_seq_one_letter_code
_entity_poly.pdbx_strand_id
1 'polypeptide(L)'
;MKKIILTLGIATLLIALGLRAYFAFVPPPEPTLHEALADIVPSELPGWKIKDMDMAESPESSARITDFLNFDDAIFRVFEKDDTFVGLYIAYWTPGKASYRWAGSHTPDTCWVLNGWSREAREYGVPFTHENTEFEPAEYGVYSKNNAAQQVYFWHLIGGKAYSYQQKGNLYFLNSLIDIKNHGLNLRKEQFFIRLSSNKDLEDLKKTNGFEQIMNSLVTISRNSLAQNAQNQ
;
A
#
# COMPACT_ATOMS: atom_id res chain seq x y z
N MET A 1 -35.79 2.52 32.41
CA MET A 1 -35.55 2.43 30.95
C MET A 1 -35.34 3.79 30.29
N LYS A 2 -36.31 4.72 30.28
CA LYS A 2 -36.15 6.05 29.64
C LYS A 2 -34.93 6.87 30.12
N LYS A 3 -34.67 6.92 31.44
CA LYS A 3 -33.51 7.62 32.01
C LYS A 3 -32.17 7.02 31.57
N ILE A 4 -32.08 5.69 31.49
CA ILE A 4 -30.87 4.97 31.05
C ILE A 4 -30.58 5.29 29.57
N ILE A 5 -31.61 5.24 28.72
CA ILE A 5 -31.48 5.57 27.29
C ILE A 5 -31.01 7.03 27.10
N LEU A 6 -31.58 7.96 27.89
CA LEU A 6 -31.20 9.37 27.82
C LEU A 6 -29.75 9.59 28.27
N THR A 7 -29.33 8.98 29.38
CA THR A 7 -27.94 9.06 29.85
C THR A 7 -26.97 8.47 28.83
N LEU A 8 -27.31 7.33 28.22
CA LEU A 8 -26.48 6.71 27.19
C LEU A 8 -26.36 7.62 25.96
N GLY A 9 -27.48 8.19 25.50
CA GLY A 9 -27.50 9.10 24.35
C GLY A 9 -26.67 10.37 24.58
N ILE A 10 -26.75 10.96 25.77
CA ILE A 10 -25.92 12.13 26.14
C ILE A 10 -24.44 11.75 26.17
N ALA A 11 -24.09 10.60 26.77
CA ALA A 11 -22.71 10.14 26.81
C ALA A 11 -22.15 9.90 25.40
N THR A 12 -22.90 9.25 24.52
CA THR A 12 -22.49 9.05 23.12
C THR A 12 -22.28 10.38 22.39
N LEU A 13 -23.18 11.34 22.58
CA LEU A 13 -23.06 12.65 21.95
C LEU A 13 -21.82 13.41 22.44
N LEU A 14 -21.56 13.41 23.75
CA LEU A 14 -20.39 14.05 24.33
C LEU A 14 -19.08 13.40 23.86
N ILE A 15 -19.04 12.07 23.75
CA ILE A 15 -17.89 11.35 23.19
C ILE A 15 -17.67 11.75 21.73
N ALA A 16 -18.73 11.79 20.92
CA ALA A 16 -18.63 12.17 19.51
C ALA A 16 -18.15 13.62 19.33
N LEU A 17 -18.67 14.55 20.13
CA LEU A 17 -18.23 15.95 20.15
C LEU A 17 -16.79 16.09 20.61
N GLY A 18 -16.39 15.34 21.65
CA GLY A 18 -15.03 15.33 22.17
C GLY A 18 -14.03 14.81 21.13
N LEU A 19 -14.36 13.71 20.43
CA LEU A 19 -13.55 13.18 19.33
C LEU A 19 -13.46 14.17 18.17
N ARG A 20 -14.57 14.80 17.79
CA ARG A 20 -14.57 15.81 16.72
C ARG A 20 -13.70 17.02 17.10
N ALA A 21 -13.81 17.51 18.32
CA ALA A 21 -12.97 18.60 18.81
C ALA A 21 -11.49 18.19 18.83
N TYR A 22 -11.17 17.00 19.35
CA TYR A 22 -9.81 16.45 19.35
C TYR A 22 -9.21 16.45 17.94
N PHE A 23 -9.92 15.91 16.95
CA PHE A 23 -9.42 15.86 15.57
C PHE A 23 -9.37 17.23 14.88
N ALA A 24 -10.14 18.22 15.35
CA ALA A 24 -10.06 19.60 14.85
C ALA A 24 -8.83 20.35 15.39
N PHE A 25 -8.35 20.00 16.58
CA PHE A 25 -7.24 20.71 17.25
C PHE A 25 -5.91 19.97 17.22
N VAL A 26 -5.92 18.64 17.12
CA VAL A 26 -4.70 17.84 17.00
C VAL A 26 -4.44 17.61 15.52
N PRO A 27 -3.39 18.20 14.92
CA PRO A 27 -3.06 17.96 13.51
C PRO A 27 -2.69 16.50 13.27
N PRO A 28 -2.84 15.99 12.03
CA PRO A 28 -2.26 14.70 11.69
C PRO A 28 -0.72 14.77 11.79
N PRO A 29 -0.03 13.62 11.88
CA PRO A 29 1.42 13.57 11.75
C PRO A 29 1.90 14.26 10.46
N GLU A 30 3.13 14.77 10.46
CA GLU A 30 3.72 15.32 9.24
C GLU A 30 3.95 14.20 8.20
N PRO A 31 3.77 14.50 6.90
CA PRO A 31 4.15 13.60 5.83
C PRO A 31 5.67 13.39 5.78
N THR A 32 6.11 12.20 5.36
CA THR A 32 7.53 11.87 5.18
C THR A 32 7.97 11.86 3.72
N LEU A 33 7.02 11.76 2.79
CA LEU A 33 7.28 11.95 1.37
C LEU A 33 7.31 13.44 1.04
N HIS A 34 8.47 13.94 0.61
CA HIS A 34 8.67 15.34 0.23
C HIS A 34 8.95 15.55 -1.26
N GLU A 35 9.32 14.48 -1.97
CA GLU A 35 9.62 14.48 -3.39
C GLU A 35 8.55 13.67 -4.13
N ALA A 36 8.32 13.97 -5.41
CA ALA A 36 7.37 13.22 -6.20
C ALA A 36 7.89 11.78 -6.43
N LEU A 37 6.98 10.80 -6.42
CA LEU A 37 7.30 9.40 -6.69
C LEU A 37 7.98 9.22 -8.06
N ALA A 38 7.61 10.05 -9.04
CA ALA A 38 8.21 10.07 -10.37
C ALA A 38 9.69 10.48 -10.37
N ASP A 39 10.13 11.27 -9.40
CA ASP A 39 11.52 11.71 -9.24
C ASP A 39 12.37 10.68 -8.47
N ILE A 40 11.73 9.91 -7.57
CA ILE A 40 12.39 8.83 -6.81
C ILE A 40 12.58 7.57 -7.66
N VAL A 41 11.57 7.22 -8.46
CA VAL A 41 11.62 6.05 -9.34
C VAL A 41 12.42 6.41 -10.60
N PRO A 42 13.40 5.60 -11.04
CA PRO A 42 14.20 5.93 -12.20
C PRO A 42 13.34 6.07 -13.46
N SER A 43 13.50 7.18 -14.18
CA SER A 43 12.83 7.45 -15.47
C SER A 43 13.65 6.98 -16.66
N GLU A 44 14.95 6.75 -16.46
CA GLU A 44 15.89 6.26 -17.47
C GLU A 44 16.79 5.19 -16.86
N LEU A 45 16.97 4.08 -17.56
CA LEU A 45 17.89 3.00 -17.17
C LEU A 45 18.58 2.44 -18.41
N PRO A 46 19.92 2.29 -18.42
CA PRO A 46 20.65 1.77 -19.58
C PRO A 46 20.15 0.39 -20.04
N GLY A 47 19.70 0.34 -21.30
CA GLY A 47 19.20 -0.89 -21.93
C GLY A 47 17.78 -1.30 -21.53
N TRP A 48 17.07 -0.49 -20.76
CA TRP A 48 15.66 -0.70 -20.45
C TRP A 48 14.79 0.26 -21.25
N LYS A 49 13.62 -0.22 -21.68
CA LYS A 49 12.52 0.60 -22.14
C LYS A 49 11.62 0.89 -20.94
N ILE A 50 11.33 2.16 -20.72
CA ILE A 50 10.55 2.61 -19.58
C ILE A 50 9.30 3.30 -20.10
N LYS A 51 8.15 2.94 -19.53
CA LYS A 51 6.87 3.55 -19.87
C LYS A 51 6.06 3.83 -18.61
N ASP A 52 5.64 5.08 -18.48
CA ASP A 52 4.61 5.46 -17.52
C ASP A 52 3.24 5.08 -18.08
N MET A 53 2.51 4.33 -17.27
CA MET A 53 1.18 3.84 -17.57
C MET A 53 0.17 4.70 -16.82
N ASP A 54 -1.00 4.91 -17.41
CA ASP A 54 -2.09 5.51 -16.67
C ASP A 54 -2.48 4.55 -15.54
N MET A 55 -2.66 5.10 -14.34
CA MET A 55 -3.20 4.36 -13.19
C MET A 55 -4.53 3.71 -13.55
N ALA A 56 -5.33 4.35 -14.41
CA ALA A 56 -6.58 3.83 -14.95
C ALA A 56 -6.42 2.53 -15.76
N GLU A 57 -5.27 2.32 -16.39
CA GLU A 57 -4.93 1.19 -17.26
C GLU A 57 -4.26 0.02 -16.52
N SER A 58 -4.05 0.15 -15.20
CA SER A 58 -3.46 -0.93 -14.41
C SER A 58 -4.44 -2.09 -14.19
N PRO A 59 -3.97 -3.34 -13.98
CA PRO A 59 -4.84 -4.46 -13.63
C PRO A 59 -5.69 -4.24 -12.36
N GLU A 60 -5.26 -3.33 -11.48
CA GLU A 60 -5.96 -2.90 -10.27
C GLU A 60 -7.14 -1.98 -10.54
N SER A 61 -7.10 -1.27 -11.67
CA SER A 61 -7.99 -0.16 -11.94
C SER A 61 -9.03 -0.51 -13.00
N SER A 62 -10.29 -0.20 -12.68
CA SER A 62 -11.22 0.23 -13.73
C SER A 62 -11.20 1.76 -13.74
N ALA A 63 -11.45 2.42 -14.87
CA ALA A 63 -11.51 3.89 -14.95
C ALA A 63 -12.38 4.55 -13.86
N ARG A 64 -13.35 3.82 -13.28
CA ARG A 64 -14.12 4.29 -12.11
C ARG A 64 -13.30 4.38 -10.82
N ILE A 65 -12.37 3.46 -10.58
CA ILE A 65 -11.63 3.32 -9.32
C ILE A 65 -10.61 4.46 -9.13
N THR A 66 -9.92 4.90 -10.20
CA THR A 66 -8.92 5.99 -10.11
C THR A 66 -9.52 7.29 -9.60
N ASP A 67 -10.71 7.66 -10.08
CA ASP A 67 -11.43 8.87 -9.64
C ASP A 67 -11.82 8.82 -8.16
N PHE A 68 -11.98 7.61 -7.58
CA PHE A 68 -12.37 7.44 -6.18
C PHE A 68 -11.19 7.30 -5.21
N LEU A 69 -10.03 6.84 -5.68
CA LEU A 69 -8.89 6.56 -4.79
C LEU A 69 -8.18 7.82 -4.28
N ASN A 70 -8.32 8.95 -4.98
CA ASN A 70 -7.90 10.30 -4.53
C ASN A 70 -6.50 10.30 -3.89
N PHE A 71 -5.53 9.71 -4.58
CA PHE A 71 -4.12 9.68 -4.15
C PHE A 71 -3.58 11.11 -3.98
N ASP A 72 -2.57 11.30 -3.13
CA ASP A 72 -1.77 12.54 -3.15
C ASP A 72 -0.69 12.48 -4.22
N ASP A 73 -0.13 11.29 -4.43
CA ASP A 73 0.79 11.00 -5.52
C ASP A 73 0.64 9.52 -5.91
N ALA A 74 0.87 9.21 -7.17
CA ALA A 74 0.89 7.84 -7.65
C ALA A 74 1.70 7.69 -8.94
N ILE A 75 2.32 6.53 -9.10
CA ILE A 75 3.04 6.16 -10.30
C ILE A 75 2.78 4.69 -10.64
N PHE A 76 2.55 4.42 -11.92
CA PHE A 76 2.66 3.08 -12.47
C PHE A 76 3.67 3.09 -13.61
N ARG A 77 4.86 2.54 -13.37
CA ARG A 77 5.95 2.52 -14.33
C ARG A 77 6.30 1.09 -14.70
N VAL A 78 6.38 0.83 -15.99
CA VAL A 78 6.78 -0.46 -16.56
C VAL A 78 8.20 -0.35 -17.10
N PHE A 79 9.03 -1.32 -16.73
CA PHE A 79 10.40 -1.49 -17.18
C PHE A 79 10.49 -2.78 -18.00
N GLU A 80 10.94 -2.67 -19.24
CA GLU A 80 11.14 -3.81 -20.13
C GLU A 80 12.59 -3.89 -20.61
N LYS A 81 13.18 -5.07 -20.53
CA LYS A 81 14.52 -5.35 -21.06
C LYS A 81 14.57 -6.79 -21.57
N ASP A 82 14.79 -6.92 -22.87
CA ASP A 82 14.74 -8.20 -23.58
C ASP A 82 13.42 -8.95 -23.32
N ASP A 83 13.47 -10.10 -22.65
CA ASP A 83 12.32 -10.91 -22.23
C ASP A 83 11.86 -10.60 -20.80
N THR A 84 12.44 -9.61 -20.13
CA THR A 84 12.15 -9.24 -18.75
C THR A 84 11.16 -8.09 -18.69
N PHE A 85 10.11 -8.26 -17.89
CA PHE A 85 9.10 -7.26 -17.60
C PHE A 85 9.03 -7.01 -16.09
N VAL A 86 9.07 -5.76 -15.67
CA VAL A 86 8.87 -5.33 -14.29
C VAL A 86 7.88 -4.18 -14.25
N GLY A 87 6.73 -4.37 -13.59
CA GLY A 87 5.75 -3.32 -13.33
C GLY A 87 5.83 -2.85 -11.88
N LEU A 88 6.18 -1.58 -11.68
CA LEU A 88 6.21 -0.94 -10.37
C LEU A 88 5.04 0.03 -10.23
N TYR A 89 4.15 -0.27 -9.29
CA TYR A 89 3.00 0.56 -8.97
C TYR A 89 3.12 1.05 -7.54
N ILE A 90 3.04 2.36 -7.35
CA ILE A 90 3.10 2.99 -6.03
C ILE A 90 1.97 4.00 -5.94
N ALA A 91 1.19 3.91 -4.88
CA ALA A 91 0.16 4.87 -4.52
C ALA A 91 0.42 5.41 -3.12
N TYR A 92 0.28 6.73 -2.97
CA TYR A 92 0.62 7.44 -1.75
C TYR A 92 -0.56 8.30 -1.24
N TRP A 93 -0.73 8.30 0.08
CA TRP A 93 -1.65 9.18 0.78
C TRP A 93 -1.00 9.79 2.01
N THR A 94 -1.13 11.10 2.09
CA THR A 94 -0.77 11.91 3.25
C THR A 94 -1.57 11.48 4.50
N PRO A 95 -0.99 11.70 5.68
CA PRO A 95 -1.63 11.51 6.98
C PRO A 95 -3.09 11.99 7.06
N GLY A 96 -4.02 11.04 7.19
CA GLY A 96 -5.45 11.31 7.40
C GLY A 96 -6.32 11.45 6.15
N LYS A 97 -5.77 11.27 4.94
CA LYS A 97 -6.53 11.36 3.69
C LYS A 97 -7.33 10.09 3.36
N ALA A 98 -6.71 8.91 3.45
CA ALA A 98 -7.33 7.63 3.10
C ALA A 98 -7.73 6.80 4.32
N SER A 99 -8.82 6.05 4.20
CA SER A 99 -9.21 5.04 5.20
C SER A 99 -8.40 3.75 4.99
N TYR A 100 -7.86 3.20 6.08
CA TYR A 100 -7.06 1.96 6.08
C TYR A 100 -7.81 0.77 5.45
N ARG A 101 -9.12 0.69 5.68
CA ARG A 101 -9.97 -0.38 5.17
C ARG A 101 -10.25 -0.25 3.67
N TRP A 102 -10.27 0.98 3.17
CA TRP A 102 -10.52 1.26 1.75
C TRP A 102 -9.28 0.97 0.91
N ALA A 103 -8.11 1.49 1.30
CA ALA A 103 -6.85 1.18 0.63
C ALA A 103 -6.57 -0.32 0.59
N GLY A 104 -6.89 -1.03 1.69
CA GLY A 104 -6.70 -2.47 1.76
C GLY A 104 -7.72 -3.36 1.06
N SER A 105 -8.78 -2.78 0.49
CA SER A 105 -9.74 -3.52 -0.35
C SER A 105 -9.28 -3.63 -1.82
N HIS A 106 -8.18 -2.95 -2.19
CA HIS A 106 -7.64 -2.89 -3.55
C HIS A 106 -6.34 -3.68 -3.72
N THR A 107 -6.27 -4.87 -3.10
CA THR A 107 -5.14 -5.78 -3.26
C THR A 107 -5.25 -6.58 -4.57
N PRO A 108 -4.14 -7.13 -5.10
CA PRO A 108 -4.19 -8.01 -6.26
C PRO A 108 -5.11 -9.21 -6.05
N ASP A 109 -5.15 -9.74 -4.82
CA ASP A 109 -6.07 -10.80 -4.40
C ASP A 109 -7.55 -10.50 -4.70
N THR A 110 -7.94 -9.23 -4.67
CA THR A 110 -9.32 -8.80 -4.93
C THR A 110 -9.45 -8.27 -6.35
N CYS A 111 -8.68 -7.26 -6.72
CA CYS A 111 -8.84 -6.56 -7.99
C CYS A 111 -8.47 -7.41 -9.20
N TRP A 112 -7.36 -8.15 -9.15
CA TRP A 112 -6.94 -8.93 -10.31
C TRP A 112 -7.87 -10.12 -10.51
N VAL A 113 -8.26 -10.79 -9.43
CA VAL A 113 -9.19 -11.91 -9.49
C VAL A 113 -10.54 -11.48 -10.04
N LEU A 114 -11.07 -10.34 -9.59
CA LEU A 114 -12.31 -9.77 -10.15
C LEU A 114 -12.16 -9.37 -11.63
N ASN A 115 -10.96 -8.95 -12.05
CA ASN A 115 -10.63 -8.63 -13.45
C ASN A 115 -10.19 -9.85 -14.29
N GLY A 116 -10.50 -11.07 -13.82
CA GLY A 116 -10.33 -12.31 -14.57
C GLY A 116 -8.92 -12.90 -14.55
N TRP A 117 -8.09 -12.54 -13.57
CA TRP A 117 -6.85 -13.25 -13.28
C TRP A 117 -7.10 -14.44 -12.36
N SER A 118 -6.35 -15.51 -12.53
CA SER A 118 -6.30 -16.65 -11.62
C SER A 118 -5.17 -16.46 -10.62
N ARG A 119 -5.41 -16.79 -9.35
CA ARG A 119 -4.36 -16.81 -8.32
C ARG A 119 -3.82 -18.23 -8.20
N GLU A 120 -2.57 -18.42 -8.62
CA GLU A 120 -1.89 -19.72 -8.66
C GLU A 120 -1.16 -20.03 -7.34
N ALA A 121 -0.58 -19.02 -6.70
CA ALA A 121 0.15 -19.15 -5.43
C ALA A 121 -0.03 -17.92 -4.54
N ARG A 122 0.11 -18.10 -3.21
CA ARG A 122 -0.02 -17.01 -2.23
C ARG A 122 0.77 -17.30 -0.95
N GLU A 123 1.58 -16.34 -0.52
CA GLU A 123 2.34 -16.38 0.73
C GLU A 123 2.26 -15.02 1.45
N TYR A 124 2.07 -15.05 2.77
CA TYR A 124 1.85 -13.85 3.58
C TYR A 124 3.06 -13.56 4.46
N GLY A 125 3.45 -12.29 4.57
CA GLY A 125 4.53 -11.87 5.46
C GLY A 125 5.90 -12.43 5.06
N VAL A 126 6.18 -12.45 3.76
CA VAL A 126 7.45 -12.90 3.19
C VAL A 126 8.56 -11.89 3.53
N PRO A 127 9.62 -12.29 4.26
CA PRO A 127 10.76 -11.42 4.50
C PRO A 127 11.37 -10.94 3.19
N PHE A 128 11.72 -9.65 3.13
CA PHE A 128 12.22 -9.06 1.89
C PHE A 128 13.43 -8.17 2.19
N THR A 129 14.53 -8.40 1.47
CA THR A 129 15.80 -7.70 1.69
C THR A 129 16.48 -7.31 0.37
N HIS A 130 17.11 -6.13 0.38
CA HIS A 130 17.95 -5.63 -0.72
C HIS A 130 19.11 -4.81 -0.15
N GLU A 131 20.35 -5.11 -0.57
CA GLU A 131 21.58 -4.40 -0.17
C GLU A 131 21.66 -4.05 1.33
N ASN A 132 21.47 -5.06 2.20
CA ASN A 132 21.46 -4.94 3.67
C ASN A 132 20.34 -4.06 4.26
N THR A 133 19.37 -3.63 3.45
CA THR A 133 18.14 -3.00 3.93
C THR A 133 17.05 -4.05 4.05
N GLU A 134 16.55 -4.26 5.27
CA GLU A 134 15.36 -5.05 5.53
C GLU A 134 14.12 -4.20 5.28
N PHE A 135 13.20 -4.74 4.48
CA PHE A 135 11.89 -4.14 4.27
C PHE A 135 10.90 -4.73 5.27
N GLU A 136 9.82 -4.01 5.50
CA GLU A 136 8.67 -4.64 6.14
C GLU A 136 8.21 -5.86 5.31
N PRO A 137 7.72 -6.95 5.95
CA PRO A 137 7.38 -8.18 5.25
C PRO A 137 6.38 -7.95 4.11
N ALA A 138 6.68 -8.53 2.95
CA ALA A 138 5.86 -8.43 1.76
C ALA A 138 4.71 -9.43 1.77
N GLU A 139 3.65 -9.08 1.06
CA GLU A 139 2.67 -10.04 0.60
C GLU A 139 3.08 -10.54 -0.78
N TYR A 140 3.10 -11.86 -1.00
CA TYR A 140 3.52 -12.47 -2.26
C TYR A 140 2.41 -13.30 -2.88
N GLY A 141 2.27 -13.26 -4.20
CA GLY A 141 1.45 -14.20 -4.94
C GLY A 141 1.83 -14.31 -6.41
N VAL A 142 1.36 -15.40 -7.03
CA VAL A 142 1.49 -15.62 -8.48
C VAL A 142 0.11 -15.54 -9.10
N TYR A 143 -0.04 -14.68 -10.09
CA TYR A 143 -1.30 -14.42 -10.76
C TYR A 143 -1.16 -14.66 -12.26
N SER A 144 -2.12 -15.34 -12.87
CA SER A 144 -2.08 -15.67 -14.31
C SER A 144 -3.30 -15.14 -15.04
N LYS A 145 -3.11 -14.69 -16.29
CA LYS A 145 -4.20 -14.36 -17.21
C LYS A 145 -3.74 -14.62 -18.63
N ASN A 146 -4.55 -15.31 -19.44
CA ASN A 146 -4.23 -15.64 -20.83
C ASN A 146 -2.85 -16.32 -20.99
N ASN A 147 -2.51 -17.25 -20.10
CA ASN A 147 -1.21 -17.95 -20.01
C ASN A 147 0.01 -17.05 -19.73
N ALA A 148 -0.18 -15.78 -19.37
CA ALA A 148 0.88 -14.93 -18.85
C ALA A 148 0.80 -14.91 -17.32
N ALA A 149 1.81 -15.48 -16.66
CA ALA A 149 1.94 -15.44 -15.21
C ALA A 149 2.77 -14.22 -14.78
N GLN A 150 2.38 -13.63 -13.65
CA GLN A 150 3.10 -12.57 -12.98
C GLN A 150 3.31 -12.92 -11.51
N GLN A 151 4.54 -12.76 -11.07
CA GLN A 151 4.95 -12.81 -9.68
C GLN A 151 4.80 -11.41 -9.10
N VAL A 152 4.08 -11.31 -7.99
CA VAL A 152 3.67 -10.04 -7.42
C VAL A 152 4.06 -10.00 -5.94
N TYR A 153 4.95 -9.08 -5.62
CA TYR A 153 5.23 -8.64 -4.25
C TYR A 153 4.51 -7.33 -4.02
N PHE A 154 3.78 -7.21 -2.91
CA PHE A 154 3.14 -5.95 -2.56
C PHE A 154 3.18 -5.67 -1.06
N TRP A 155 3.14 -4.38 -0.75
CA TRP A 155 3.16 -3.84 0.60
C TRP A 155 2.05 -2.83 0.74
N HIS A 156 1.28 -2.92 1.82
CA HIS A 156 0.48 -1.80 2.30
C HIS A 156 1.11 -1.32 3.59
N LEU A 157 1.80 -0.17 3.54
CA LEU A 157 2.48 0.42 4.67
C LEU A 157 1.56 1.46 5.31
N ILE A 158 1.28 1.32 6.60
CA ILE A 158 0.52 2.28 7.40
C ILE A 158 1.45 2.87 8.46
N GLY A 159 1.85 4.12 8.27
CA GLY A 159 2.94 4.78 8.99
C GLY A 159 4.18 3.91 9.07
N GLY A 160 4.63 3.41 7.91
CA GLY A 160 5.85 2.60 7.81
C GLY A 160 5.78 1.18 8.35
N LYS A 161 4.60 0.63 8.67
CA LYS A 161 4.43 -0.78 9.06
C LYS A 161 3.58 -1.56 8.07
N ALA A 162 4.02 -2.76 7.71
CA ALA A 162 3.25 -3.62 6.81
C ALA A 162 1.94 -4.04 7.48
N TYR A 163 0.85 -3.75 6.78
CA TYR A 163 -0.48 -4.24 7.12
C TYR A 163 -0.71 -5.56 6.38
N SER A 164 -0.68 -6.67 7.12
CA SER A 164 -0.92 -8.00 6.53
C SER A 164 -2.41 -8.29 6.39
N TYR A 165 -2.76 -8.94 5.29
CA TYR A 165 -4.12 -9.32 4.94
C TYR A 165 -4.45 -10.78 5.25
N GLN A 166 -3.69 -11.44 6.13
CA GLN A 166 -4.09 -12.76 6.63
C GLN A 166 -5.51 -12.67 7.18
N GLN A 167 -6.48 -13.17 6.42
CA GLN A 167 -7.85 -13.34 6.86
C GLN A 167 -7.89 -14.42 7.95
N LYS A 168 -7.54 -14.06 9.18
CA LYS A 168 -7.88 -14.86 10.35
C LYS A 168 -9.36 -14.68 10.64
N GLY A 169 -10.20 -15.37 9.86
CA GLY A 169 -11.52 -15.93 10.18
C GLY A 169 -12.48 -15.27 11.19
N ASN A 170 -12.36 -13.98 11.52
CA ASN A 170 -13.19 -13.35 12.55
C ASN A 170 -13.98 -12.15 12.00
N LEU A 171 -15.23 -12.08 12.46
CA LEU A 171 -16.30 -11.23 11.95
C LEU A 171 -15.93 -9.73 11.94
N TYR A 172 -15.95 -9.15 10.73
CA TYR A 172 -15.45 -7.84 10.32
C TYR A 172 -16.02 -6.59 11.05
N PHE A 173 -17.04 -6.74 11.90
CA PHE A 173 -17.68 -5.60 12.61
C PHE A 173 -16.99 -5.23 13.93
N LEU A 174 -16.15 -6.10 14.51
CA LEU A 174 -15.38 -5.81 15.72
C LEU A 174 -14.00 -5.19 15.45
N ASN A 175 -13.56 -5.16 14.18
CA ASN A 175 -12.21 -4.71 13.83
C ASN A 175 -12.02 -3.20 14.00
N SER A 176 -13.06 -2.36 13.92
CA SER A 176 -12.92 -0.91 14.18
C SER A 176 -12.52 -0.62 15.63
N LEU A 177 -13.02 -1.41 16.58
CA LEU A 177 -12.61 -1.33 18.00
C LEU A 177 -11.21 -1.90 18.20
N ILE A 178 -10.83 -2.93 17.44
CA ILE A 178 -9.47 -3.50 17.45
C ILE A 178 -8.47 -2.53 16.81
N ASP A 179 -8.85 -1.80 15.76
CA ASP A 179 -8.04 -0.78 15.11
C ASP A 179 -7.81 0.41 16.05
N ILE A 180 -8.85 0.86 16.78
CA ILE A 180 -8.71 1.86 17.85
C ILE A 180 -7.85 1.33 19.01
N LYS A 181 -7.94 0.03 19.35
CA LYS A 181 -7.13 -0.58 20.40
C LYS A 181 -5.65 -0.73 20.00
N ASN A 182 -5.37 -1.07 18.75
CA ASN A 182 -4.02 -1.35 18.24
C ASN A 182 -3.30 -0.08 17.74
N HIS A 183 -4.04 0.90 17.20
CA HIS A 183 -3.50 2.13 16.61
C HIS A 183 -3.93 3.41 17.35
N GLY A 184 -4.77 3.31 18.39
CA GLY A 184 -5.27 4.46 19.15
C GLY A 184 -6.21 5.36 18.33
N LEU A 185 -6.29 6.64 18.71
CA LEU A 185 -6.86 7.69 17.86
C LEU A 185 -5.92 8.11 16.72
N ASN A 186 -4.76 7.45 16.59
CA ASN A 186 -3.72 7.74 15.62
C ASN A 186 -4.01 7.04 14.27
N LEU A 187 -5.26 7.14 13.81
CA LEU A 187 -5.78 6.55 12.58
C LEU A 187 -5.51 7.42 11.33
N ARG A 188 -4.67 8.44 11.47
CA ARG A 188 -4.31 9.40 10.42
C ARG A 188 -2.87 9.21 9.97
N LYS A 189 -2.33 7.99 10.02
CA LYS A 189 -0.96 7.76 9.56
C LYS A 189 -0.88 7.84 8.05
N GLU A 190 0.33 8.11 7.58
CA GLU A 190 0.68 8.07 6.17
C GLU A 190 0.48 6.67 5.60
N GLN A 191 0.12 6.57 4.33
CA GLN A 191 -0.12 5.28 3.67
C GLN A 191 0.64 5.18 2.35
N PHE A 192 1.30 4.04 2.15
CA PHE A 192 1.84 3.63 0.87
C PHE A 192 1.27 2.29 0.46
N PHE A 193 0.83 2.18 -0.78
CA PHE A 193 0.58 0.90 -1.41
C PHE A 193 1.63 0.71 -2.51
N ILE A 194 2.50 -0.28 -2.35
CA ILE A 194 3.60 -0.56 -3.27
C ILE A 194 3.36 -1.95 -3.85
N ARG A 195 3.48 -2.11 -5.17
CA ARG A 195 3.43 -3.39 -5.86
C ARG A 195 4.56 -3.48 -6.86
N LEU A 196 5.35 -4.54 -6.73
CA LEU A 196 6.34 -4.99 -7.70
C LEU A 196 5.79 -6.24 -8.39
N SER A 197 5.56 -6.15 -9.69
CA SER A 197 5.07 -7.25 -10.53
C SER A 197 6.10 -7.60 -11.59
N SER A 198 6.25 -8.89 -11.91
CA SER A 198 7.25 -9.34 -12.88
C SER A 198 6.87 -10.66 -13.53
N ASN A 199 7.35 -10.91 -14.74
CA ASN A 199 7.24 -12.22 -15.39
C ASN A 199 8.31 -13.23 -14.95
N LYS A 200 9.36 -12.77 -14.23
CA LYS A 200 10.45 -13.58 -13.66
C LYS A 200 10.47 -13.52 -12.14
N ASP A 201 11.11 -14.49 -11.50
CA ASP A 201 11.26 -14.50 -10.04
C ASP A 201 12.31 -13.50 -9.57
N LEU A 202 12.28 -13.21 -8.27
CA LEU A 202 13.17 -12.20 -7.69
C LEU A 202 14.65 -12.59 -7.83
N GLU A 203 14.99 -13.88 -7.83
CA GLU A 203 16.38 -14.34 -7.96
C GLU A 203 16.91 -14.08 -9.38
N ASP A 204 16.08 -14.30 -10.39
CA ASP A 204 16.40 -14.02 -11.79
C ASP A 204 16.40 -12.52 -12.09
N LEU A 205 15.47 -11.75 -11.51
CA LEU A 205 15.48 -10.29 -11.63
C LEU A 205 16.78 -9.69 -11.07
N LYS A 206 17.26 -10.19 -9.93
CA LYS A 206 18.53 -9.75 -9.32
C LYS A 206 19.75 -9.99 -10.22
N LYS A 207 19.67 -10.90 -11.20
CA LYS A 207 20.73 -11.12 -12.20
C LYS A 207 20.62 -10.17 -13.38
N THR A 208 19.52 -9.44 -13.52
CA THR A 208 19.26 -8.53 -14.64
C THR A 208 19.88 -7.16 -14.37
N ASN A 209 20.89 -6.78 -15.18
CA ASN A 209 21.60 -5.52 -15.02
C ASN A 209 20.65 -4.30 -15.11
N GLY A 210 20.68 -3.43 -14.10
CA GLY A 210 19.83 -2.26 -13.95
C GLY A 210 18.65 -2.48 -13.00
N PHE A 211 18.31 -3.72 -12.67
CA PHE A 211 17.21 -4.02 -11.74
C PHE A 211 17.49 -3.48 -10.33
N GLU A 212 18.77 -3.42 -9.92
CA GLU A 212 19.18 -2.85 -8.64
C GLU A 212 18.73 -1.39 -8.48
N GLN A 213 18.66 -0.62 -9.56
CA GLN A 213 18.23 0.79 -9.52
C GLN A 213 16.72 0.91 -9.25
N ILE A 214 15.92 -0.01 -9.78
CA ILE A 214 14.49 -0.13 -9.45
C ILE A 214 14.36 -0.45 -7.95
N MET A 215 15.14 -1.40 -7.44
CA MET A 215 15.13 -1.76 -6.02
C MET A 215 15.63 -0.64 -5.09
N ASN A 216 16.60 0.17 -5.53
CA ASN A 216 17.11 1.30 -4.77
C ASN A 216 16.05 2.41 -4.62
N SER A 217 15.17 2.59 -5.60
CA SER A 217 14.01 3.48 -5.45
C SER A 217 13.05 3.00 -4.36
N LEU A 218 12.81 1.68 -4.28
CA LEU A 218 12.00 1.07 -3.22
C LEU A 218 12.64 1.22 -1.84
N VAL A 219 13.98 1.09 -1.74
CA VAL A 219 14.71 1.36 -0.49
C VAL A 219 14.47 2.80 -0.03
N THR A 220 14.53 3.77 -0.95
CA THR A 220 14.31 5.18 -0.64
C THR A 220 12.89 5.43 -0.11
N ILE A 221 11.87 4.89 -0.77
CA ILE A 221 10.48 4.99 -0.34
C ILE A 221 10.27 4.32 1.02
N SER A 222 10.84 3.12 1.21
CA SER A 222 10.75 2.40 2.48
C SER A 222 11.37 3.19 3.62
N ARG A 223 12.56 3.77 3.43
CA ARG A 223 13.22 4.63 4.43
C ARG A 223 12.39 5.87 4.78
N ASN A 224 11.80 6.54 3.79
CA ASN A 224 10.90 7.67 4.02
C ASN A 224 9.73 7.23 4.91
N SER A 225 9.06 6.13 4.55
CA SER A 225 7.92 5.62 5.33
C SER A 225 8.29 5.24 6.79
N LEU A 226 9.52 4.77 7.02
CA LEU A 226 10.01 4.39 8.35
C LEU A 226 10.35 5.60 9.22
N ALA A 227 10.68 6.76 8.64
CA ALA A 227 10.95 7.98 9.40
C ALA A 227 9.76 8.41 10.27
N GLN A 228 8.52 8.13 9.85
CA GLN A 228 7.32 8.42 10.64
C GLN A 228 7.23 7.55 11.91
N ASN A 229 7.75 6.32 11.89
CA ASN A 229 7.76 5.46 13.07
C ASN A 229 8.72 5.97 14.15
N ALA A 230 9.87 6.52 13.75
CA ALA A 230 10.87 7.04 14.68
C ALA A 230 10.41 8.34 15.37
N GLN A 231 9.55 9.14 14.73
CA GLN A 231 9.00 10.39 15.29
C GLN A 231 7.85 10.17 16.28
N ASN A 232 7.26 8.97 16.32
CA ASN A 232 6.10 8.63 17.15
C ASN A 232 6.44 7.69 18.33
N GLN A 233 7.73 7.44 18.59
CA GLN A 233 8.25 6.72 19.76
C GLN A 233 8.87 7.71 20.76
#